data_AF-A0A8C1JFW4-F1
#
_entry.id   AF-A0A8C1JFW4-F1
#
_cell.length_a   1.000
_cell.length_b   1.000
_cell.length_c   1.000
_cell.angle_alpha   90.00
_cell.angle_beta   90.00
_cell.angle_gamma   90.00
#
_symmetry.space_group_name_H-M   'P 1'
#
loop_
_entity.id
_entity.type
_entity.pdbx_description
1 polymer ?
#
loop_
_entity_poly.entity_id
_entity_poly.type
_entity_poly.pdbx_seq_one_letter_code
_entity_poly.pdbx_strand_id
1 'polypeptide(L)' 'MLGYDVSWAAFNIVEVMSSSKFTYKRIGYLAASQCFHEGTDVIMLTTNQIRKVLFTKGKY' A
#
# COMPACT_ATOMS: atom_id res chain seq x y z
N MET A 1 7.51 14.44 0.70
CA MET A 1 7.07 14.33 2.11
C MET A 1 7.62 15.51 2.88
N LEU A 2 6.79 16.20 3.66
CA LEU A 2 7.17 17.37 4.49
C LEU A 2 8.05 17.01 5.71
N GLY A 3 8.72 15.84 5.70
CA GLY A 3 9.54 15.35 6.81
C GLY A 3 8.76 14.88 8.06
N TYR A 4 7.42 14.93 8.03
CA TYR A 4 6.58 14.41 9.09
C TYR A 4 6.48 12.90 9.06
N ASP A 5 6.42 12.31 10.24
CA ASP A 5 6.17 10.88 10.43
C ASP A 5 4.76 10.52 9.94
N VAL A 6 4.67 9.58 9.00
CA VAL A 6 3.41 9.13 8.38
C VAL A 6 2.98 7.76 8.92
N SER A 7 3.60 7.29 10.01
CA SER A 7 3.29 5.99 10.62
C SER A 7 1.82 5.87 11.01
N TRP A 8 1.17 6.97 11.39
CA TRP A 8 -0.27 7.01 11.72
C TRP A 8 -1.18 6.73 10.51
N ALA A 9 -0.79 7.17 9.31
CA ALA A 9 -1.59 6.96 8.10
C ALA A 9 -1.25 5.66 7.36
N ALA A 10 -0.25 4.91 7.83
CA ALA A 10 0.20 3.68 7.19
C ALA A 10 -0.92 2.64 7.06
N PHE A 11 -1.83 2.56 8.04
CA PHE A 11 -3.01 1.69 7.97
C PHE A 11 -4.02 2.13 6.90
N ASN A 12 -4.31 3.43 6.82
CA ASN A 12 -5.22 3.99 5.81
C ASN A 12 -4.69 3.74 4.38
N ILE A 13 -3.36 3.79 4.18
CA ILE A 13 -2.73 3.48 2.90
C ILE A 13 -2.95 2.00 2.52
N VAL A 14 -2.84 1.08 3.48
CA VAL A 14 -3.11 -0.36 3.27
C VAL A 14 -4.56 -0.62 2.91
N GLU A 15 -5.50 0.08 3.56
CA GLU A 15 -6.92 0.00 3.24
C GLU A 15 -7.20 0.42 1.78
N VAL A 16 -6.59 1.53 1.35
CA VAL A 16 -6.71 2.03 -0.02
C VAL A 16 -6.09 1.07 -1.05
N MET A 17 -4.99 0.37 -0.70
CA MET A 17 -4.39 -0.68 -1.55
C MET A 17 -5.27 -1.93 -1.68
N SER A 18 -6.09 -2.23 -0.68
CA SER A 18 -7.02 -3.37 -0.71
C SER A 18 -8.33 -3.06 -1.46
N SER A 19 -8.53 -1.82 -1.91
CA SER A 19 -9.72 -1.41 -2.65
C SER A 19 -9.81 -2.06 -4.04
N SER A 20 -11.03 -2.35 -4.49
CA SER A 20 -11.32 -2.94 -5.81
C SER A 20 -11.22 -1.92 -6.97
N LYS A 21 -11.20 -0.62 -6.67
CA LYS A 21 -11.06 0.44 -7.68
C LYS A 21 -9.60 0.65 -8.08
N PHE A 22 -9.32 0.60 -9.38
CA PHE A 22 -7.97 0.74 -9.93
C PHE A 22 -7.28 2.06 -9.54
N THR A 23 -8.01 3.18 -9.58
CA THR A 23 -7.49 4.51 -9.22
C THR A 23 -6.98 4.55 -7.79
N TYR A 24 -7.73 3.96 -6.85
CA TYR A 24 -7.34 3.89 -5.44
C TYR A 24 -6.16 2.93 -5.23
N LYS A 25 -6.17 1.76 -5.88
CA LYS A 25 -5.04 0.83 -5.84
C LYS A 25 -3.73 1.49 -6.26
N ARG A 26 -3.73 2.22 -7.38
CA ARG A 26 -2.55 2.90 -7.92
C ARG A 26 -2.02 3.99 -6.99
N ILE A 27 -2.91 4.79 -6.40
CA ILE A 27 -2.54 5.82 -5.43
C ILE A 27 -2.02 5.17 -4.13
N GLY A 28 -2.65 4.10 -3.66
CA GLY A 28 -2.22 3.34 -2.48
C GLY A 28 -0.80 2.79 -2.64
N TYR A 29 -0.47 2.22 -3.81
CA TYR A 29 0.88 1.75 -4.09
C TYR A 29 1.91 2.89 -4.16
N LEU A 30 1.53 4.04 -4.72
CA LEU A 30 2.41 5.22 -4.73
C LEU A 30 2.65 5.74 -3.31
N ALA A 31 1.61 5.87 -2.50
CA ALA A 31 1.71 6.31 -1.12
C ALA A 31 2.54 5.33 -0.27
N ALA A 32 2.32 4.02 -0.45
CA ALA A 32 3.11 2.95 0.15
C ALA A 32 4.61 3.08 -0.15
N SER A 33 4.97 3.35 -1.41
CA SER A 33 6.37 3.51 -1.81
C SER A 33 7.07 4.70 -1.14
N GLN A 34 6.30 5.71 -0.73
CA GLN A 34 6.82 6.90 -0.06
C GLN A 34 6.80 6.76 1.47
N CYS A 35 5.82 6.02 2.01
CA CYS A 35 5.57 5.98 3.45
C CYS A 35 6.15 4.75 4.16
N PHE A 36 6.45 3.65 3.45
CA PHE A 36 6.98 2.46 4.10
C PHE A 36 8.47 2.60 4.41
N HIS A 37 8.80 2.37 5.67
CA HIS A 37 10.14 2.35 6.23
C HIS A 37 10.30 1.09 7.09
N GLU A 38 11.52 0.58 7.30
CA GLU A 38 11.75 -0.72 7.95
C GLU A 38 11.04 -0.92 9.31
N GLY A 39 10.69 0.15 10.03
CA GLY A 39 9.95 0.10 11.30
C GLY A 39 8.42 0.03 11.18
N THR A 40 7.83 -0.08 9.99
CA THR A 40 6.37 -0.13 9.84
C THR A 40 5.82 -1.56 9.93
N ASP A 41 5.07 -1.86 10.99
CA ASP A 41 4.42 -3.18 11.23
C ASP A 41 3.48 -3.62 10.09
N VAL A 42 3.01 -2.67 9.29
CA VAL A 42 2.12 -2.91 8.15
C VAL A 42 2.85 -3.40 6.88
N ILE A 43 4.18 -3.47 6.85
CA ILE A 43 4.96 -3.99 5.71
C ILE A 43 4.55 -5.43 5.36
N MET A 44 4.27 -6.26 6.37
CA MET A 44 3.84 -7.65 6.15
C MET A 44 2.49 -7.73 5.41
N LEU A 45 1.54 -6.86 5.77
CA LEU A 45 0.23 -6.80 5.12
C LEU A 45 0.34 -6.26 3.69
N THR A 46 1.16 -5.23 3.49
CA THR A 46 1.46 -4.67 2.15
C THR A 46 2.07 -5.71 1.23
N THR A 47 3.08 -6.44 1.68
CA THR A 47 3.76 -7.46 0.85
C THR A 47 2.82 -8.62 0.50
N ASN A 48 1.85 -8.95 1.37
CA ASN A 48 0.79 -9.90 1.04
C ASN A 48 -0.16 -9.36 -0.06
N GLN A 49 -0.53 -8.09 0.01
CA GLN A 49 -1.37 -7.44 -1.02
C GLN A 49 -0.65 -7.32 -2.38
N ILE A 50 0.65 -7.01 -2.38
CA ILE A 50 1.48 -6.99 -3.60
C ILE A 50 1.56 -8.39 -4.20
N ARG A 51 1.82 -9.42 -3.38
CA ARG A 51 1.79 -10.82 -3.83
C ARG A 51 0.46 -11.17 -4.48
N LYS A 52 -0.68 -10.83 -3.85
CA LYS A 52 -2.00 -11.04 -4.45
C LYS A 52 -2.14 -10.37 -5.81
N VAL A 53 -1.63 -9.15 -6.00
CA VAL A 53 -1.71 -8.47 -7.31
C VAL A 53 -0.79 -9.10 -8.36
N LEU A 54 0.41 -9.54 -7.99
CA LEU A 54 1.34 -10.20 -8.91
C LEU A 54 0.87 -11.60 -9.32
N PHE A 55 0.28 -12.34 -8.38
CA PHE A 55 -0.26 -13.68 -8.61
C PHE A 55 -1.66 -13.68 -9.22
N THR A 56 -2.44 -12.61 -9.05
CA THR A 56 -3.67 -12.39 -9.83
C THR A 56 -3.31 -11.90 -11.24
N LYS A 57 -2.63 -12.74 -12.02
CA LYS A 57 -2.45 -12.49 -13.45
C LYS A 57 -3.84 -12.45 -14.12
N GLY A 58 -4.21 -11.27 -14.57
CA GLY A 58 -5.17 -11.06 -15.66
C GLY A 58 -6.65 -11.05 -15.26
N LYS A 59 -7.16 -9.88 -14.87
CA LYS A 59 -8.49 -9.38 -15.28
C LYS A 59 -8.43 -7.85 -15.36
N TYR A 60 -7.82 -7.36 -16.44
CA TYR A 60 -8.34 -6.17 -17.10
C TYR A 60 -9.39 -6.64 -18.10
#